data_AF-A0A8J4E6A1-F1
#
_entry.id   AF-A0A8J4E6A1-F1
#
_cell.length_a   1.000
_cell.length_b   1.000
_cell.length_c   1.000
_cell.angle_alpha   90.00
_cell.angle_beta   90.00
_cell.angle_gamma   90.00
#
_symmetry.space_group_name_H-M   'P 1'
#
loop_
_entity.id
_entity.type
_entity.pdbx_description
1 polymer ?
#
loop_
_entity_poly.entity_id
_entity_poly.type
_entity_poly.pdbx_seq_one_letter_code
_entity_poly.pdbx_strand_id
1 'polypeptide(L)' 'MNLLIVPVVVGQGMRLFPGIGPDIALDLVDSRTFPKGITLQIYRPTGRPQYATT' A
#
# COMPACT_ATOMS: atom_id res chain seq x y z
N MET A 1 -2.25 -6.34 6.13
CA MET A 1 -2.33 -4.87 6.08
C MET A 1 -3.42 -4.50 5.09
N ASN A 2 -4.34 -3.61 5.47
CA ASN A 2 -5.45 -3.21 4.61
C ASN A 2 -5.22 -1.76 4.20
N LEU A 3 -5.07 -1.51 2.90
CA LEU A 3 -4.87 -0.16 2.35
C LEU A 3 -6.12 0.26 1.59
N LEU A 4 -6.76 1.32 2.07
CA LEU A 4 -7.86 1.98 1.38
C LEU A 4 -7.31 3.20 0.63
N ILE A 5 -7.40 3.18 -0.69
CA ILE A 5 -6.89 4.23 -1.56
C ILE A 5 -8.09 5.04 -2.07
N VAL A 6 -8.06 6.34 -1.78
CA VAL A 6 -9.04 7.31 -2.26
C VAL A 6 -8.37 8.16 -3.35
N PRO A 7 -9.01 8.39 -4.51
CA PRO A 7 -8.38 9.07 -5.64
C PRO A 7 -8.31 10.60 -5.44
N VAL A 8 -7.50 11.04 -4.47
CA VAL A 8 -7.30 12.45 -4.11
C VAL A 8 -5.82 12.71 -3.83
N VAL A 9 -5.29 13.82 -4.38
CA VAL A 9 -4.00 14.36 -3.97
C VAL A 9 -4.23 15.34 -2.83
N VAL A 10 -3.72 15.01 -1.63
CA VAL A 10 -4.04 15.74 -0.39
C VAL A 10 -3.25 17.05 -0.20
N GLY A 11 -2.16 17.26 -0.93
CA GLY A 11 -1.28 18.42 -0.80
C GLY A 11 -0.40 18.37 0.46
N GLN A 12 -0.99 18.38 1.64
CA GLN A 12 -0.32 18.26 2.95
C GLN A 12 -1.14 17.35 3.88
N GLY A 13 -0.48 16.50 4.65
CA GLY A 13 -1.17 15.58 5.55
C GLY A 13 -0.24 14.71 6.38
N MET A 14 -0.84 13.92 7.27
CA MET A 14 -0.10 12.92 8.05
C MET A 14 0.36 11.78 7.13
N ARG A 15 1.60 11.33 7.30
CA ARG A 15 2.11 10.18 6.57
C ARG A 15 1.45 8.90 7.09
N LEU A 16 1.00 8.04 6.18
CA LEU A 16 0.47 6.72 6.53
C LEU A 16 1.58 5.79 7.06
N PHE A 17 2.79 5.96 6.54
CA PHE A 17 3.98 5.19 6.92
C PHE A 17 5.09 6.12 7.38
N PRO A 18 5.96 5.67 8.30
CA PRO A 18 7.11 6.45 8.73
C PRO A 18 8.05 6.71 7.54
N GLY A 19 8.73 7.87 7.55
CA GLY A 19 9.71 8.22 6.52
C GLY A 19 11.01 7.42 6.58
N ILE A 20 11.26 6.72 7.69
CA ILE A 20 12.42 5.87 7.92
C ILE A 20 11.92 4.56 8.54
N GLY A 21 12.39 3.43 8.02
CA GLY A 21 12.02 2.10 8.49
C GLY A 21 12.52 1.01 7.55
N PRO A 22 12.39 -0.27 7.93
CA PRO A 22 12.69 -1.38 7.03
C PRO A 22 11.70 -1.41 5.86
N ASP A 23 12.20 -1.81 4.71
CA ASP A 23 11.40 -2.24 3.57
C ASP A 23 10.72 -3.59 3.88
N ILE A 24 9.47 -3.75 3.42
CA ILE A 24 8.65 -4.92 3.70
C ILE A 24 8.05 -5.41 2.37
N ALA A 25 8.32 -6.66 2.03
CA ALA A 25 7.67 -7.36 0.93
C ALA A 25 6.18 -7.58 1.25
N LEU A 26 5.31 -7.38 0.26
CA LEU A 26 3.87 -7.53 0.40
C LEU A 26 3.32 -8.42 -0.72
N ASP A 27 2.58 -9.46 -0.33
CA ASP A 27 1.76 -10.24 -1.26
C ASP A 27 0.34 -9.69 -1.28
N LEU A 28 -0.23 -9.47 -2.46
CA LEU A 28 -1.64 -9.09 -2.60
C LEU A 28 -2.52 -10.31 -2.34
N VAL A 29 -3.31 -10.25 -1.27
CA VAL A 29 -4.26 -11.30 -0.87
C VAL A 29 -5.62 -11.08 -1.53
N ASP A 30 -6.09 -9.83 -1.58
CA ASP A 30 -7.39 -9.48 -2.16
C ASP A 30 -7.37 -8.02 -2.64
N SER A 31 -8.15 -7.72 -3.68
CA SER A 31 -8.30 -6.38 -4.25
C SER A 31 -9.75 -6.14 -4.64
N ARG A 32 -10.36 -5.13 -4.04
CA ARG A 32 -11.75 -4.73 -4.29
C ARG A 32 -11.84 -3.27 -4.69
N THR A 33 -12.73 -2.97 -5.63
CA THR A 33 -13.06 -1.61 -6.04
C THR A 33 -14.42 -1.22 -5.48
N PHE A 34 -14.58 0.06 -5.18
CA PHE A 34 -15.83 0.69 -4.79
C PHE A 34 -16.17 1.81 -5.78
N PRO A 35 -17.44 2.30 -5.79
CA PRO A 35 -17.80 3.47 -6.57
C PRO A 35 -16.88 4.66 -6.33
N LYS A 36 -16.81 5.57 -7.30
CA LYS A 36 -15.93 6.76 -7.29
C LYS A 36 -14.42 6.45 -7.33
N GLY A 37 -14.05 5.23 -7.73
CA GLY A 37 -12.66 4.84 -7.95
C GLY A 37 -11.86 4.54 -6.68
N ILE A 38 -12.53 4.33 -5.55
CA ILE A 38 -11.88 3.90 -4.30
C ILE A 38 -11.47 2.44 -4.43
N THR A 39 -10.29 2.08 -3.92
CA THR A 39 -9.80 0.70 -3.91
C THR A 39 -9.42 0.26 -2.50
N LEU A 40 -9.75 -0.99 -2.15
CA LEU A 40 -9.23 -1.67 -0.97
C LEU A 40 -8.30 -2.78 -1.42
N GLN A 41 -7.08 -2.76 -0.92
CA GLN A 41 -6.09 -3.80 -1.14
C GLN A 41 -5.71 -4.43 0.20
N ILE A 42 -5.82 -5.76 0.27
CA ILE A 42 -5.44 -6.54 1.45
C ILE A 42 -4.11 -7.21 1.13
N TYR A 43 -3.09 -6.89 1.93
CA TYR A 43 -1.73 -7.36 1.78
C TYR A 43 -1.28 -8.26 2.93
N ARG A 44 -0.48 -9.27 2.62
CA ARG A 44 0.26 -10.09 3.59
C ARG A 44 1.75 -9.69 3.57
N PRO A 45 2.34 -9.29 4.70
CA PRO A 45 3.79 -9.11 4.80
C PRO A 45 4.55 -10.42 4.62
N THR A 46 5.60 -10.41 3.80
CA THR A 46 6.40 -11.60 3.47
C THR A 46 7.89 -11.49 3.82
N GLY A 47 8.28 -10.45 4.57
CA GLY A 47 9.65 -10.24 5.05
C GLY A 47 10.41 -9.23 4.21
N ARG A 48 11.69 -9.50 3.92
CA ARG A 48 12.53 -8.61 3.10
C ARG A 48 12.16 -8.73 1.62
N PRO A 49 12.03 -7.61 0.90
CA PRO A 49 11.75 -7.63 -0.53
C PRO A 49 12.91 -8.21 -1.34
N GLN A 50 12.57 -8.94 -2.38
CA GLN A 50 13.47 -9.28 -3.47
C GLN A 50 13.20 -8.30 -4.60
N TYR A 51 14.14 -7.40 -4.84
CA TYR A 51 14.03 -6.42 -5.92
C TYR A 51 14.49 -7.04 -7.23
N ALA A 52 13.77 -6.76 -8.32
CA ALA A 52 14.22 -7.15 -9.65
C ALA A 52 15.57 -6.44 -9.94
N THR A 53 16.62 -7.22 -10.19
CA THR A 53 17.86 -6.72 -10.78
C THR A 53 17.62 -6.37 -12.24
N THR A 54 18.05 -5.18 -12.63
CA THR A 54 18.00 -4.69 -14.02
C THR A 54 18.87 -5.54 -14.94
#